data_AF-A0A1U7DVL8-F1
#
_entry.id   AF-A0A1U7DVL8-F1
#
_cell.length_a   1.000
_cell.length_b   1.000
_cell.length_c   1.000
_cell.angle_alpha   90.00
_cell.angle_beta   90.00
_cell.angle_gamma   90.00
#
_symmetry.space_group_name_H-M   'P 1'
#
loop_
_entity.id
_entity.type
_entity.pdbx_description
1 polymer ?
#
loop_
_entity_poly.entity_id
_entity_poly.type
_entity_poly.pdbx_seq_one_letter_code
_entity_poly.pdbx_strand_id
1 'polypeptide(L)' 'MIHRFIIKKAFSGNVQFIIKSKSGKLIEHLSAFANEKEVLLRSGSKFKIIEIIRTDGHYKIKLEEI' A
#
# COMPACT_ATOMS: atom_id res chain seq x y z
N MET A 1 -22.40 -20.85 -7.11
CA MET A 1 -21.47 -20.92 -5.96
C MET A 1 -20.59 -19.68 -6.01
N ILE A 2 -20.89 -18.66 -5.21
CA ILE A 2 -20.20 -17.36 -5.27
C ILE A 2 -19.07 -17.41 -4.24
N HIS A 3 -17.82 -17.49 -4.70
CA HIS A 3 -16.66 -17.38 -3.82
C HIS A 3 -16.50 -15.92 -3.40
N ARG A 4 -16.91 -15.63 -2.17
CA ARG A 4 -16.64 -14.37 -1.48
C ARG A 4 -15.15 -14.38 -1.10
N PHE A 5 -14.31 -13.73 -1.90
CA PHE A 5 -12.92 -13.47 -1.53
C PHE A 5 -12.92 -12.67 -0.22
N ILE A 6 -12.47 -13.31 0.87
CA ILE A 6 -12.11 -12.60 2.09
C ILE A 6 -10.85 -11.82 1.74
N ILE A 7 -11.00 -10.53 1.45
CA ILE A 7 -9.88 -9.60 1.43
C ILE A 7 -9.27 -9.67 2.83
N LYS A 8 -8.06 -10.23 2.95
CA LYS A 8 -7.23 -10.17 4.15
C LYS A 8 -7.26 -8.71 4.60
N LYS A 9 -7.87 -8.44 5.76
CA LYS A 9 -8.23 -7.09 6.21
C LYS A 9 -6.97 -6.20 6.11
N ALA A 10 -7.00 -5.21 5.22
CA ALA A 10 -5.92 -4.22 5.16
C ALA A 10 -5.72 -3.63 6.56
N PHE A 11 -4.48 -3.30 6.92
CA PHE A 11 -4.14 -2.73 8.21
C PHE A 11 -5.14 -1.63 8.57
N SER A 12 -5.79 -1.73 9.74
CA SER A 12 -6.92 -0.87 10.12
C SER A 12 -6.49 0.52 10.58
N GLY A 13 -5.41 1.05 10.01
CA GLY A 13 -4.94 2.39 10.27
C GLY A 13 -5.93 3.45 9.77
N ASN A 14 -5.90 4.61 10.40
CA ASN A 14 -6.66 5.78 9.93
C ASN A 14 -6.02 6.45 8.70
N VAL A 15 -4.89 5.95 8.20
CA VAL A 15 -4.21 6.47 7.01
C VAL A 15 -3.99 5.35 6.00
N GLN A 16 -4.41 5.58 4.77
CA GLN A 16 -4.15 4.72 3.63
C GLN A 16 -3.26 5.45 2.61
N PHE A 17 -2.15 4.84 2.22
CA PHE A 17 -1.29 5.32 1.14
C PHE A 17 -1.61 4.59 -0.16
N ILE A 18 -1.68 5.34 -1.26
CA ILE A 18 -1.72 4.82 -2.63
C ILE A 18 -0.46 5.32 -3.31
N ILE A 19 0.48 4.42 -3.57
CA ILE A 19 1.82 4.78 -4.05
C ILE A 19 1.99 4.28 -5.48
N LYS A 20 2.27 5.20 -6.41
CA LYS A 20 2.79 4.88 -7.74
C LYS A 20 4.31 4.81 -7.65
N SER A 21 4.82 3.59 -7.52
CA SER A 21 6.25 3.29 -7.37
C SER A 21 6.86 2.86 -8.70
N LYS A 22 8.12 3.25 -8.94
CA LYS A 22 8.99 2.82 -10.05
C LYS A 22 10.05 1.83 -9.58
N SER A 23 10.55 1.97 -8.34
CA SER A 23 11.72 1.24 -7.84
C SER A 23 11.43 0.12 -6.83
N GLY A 24 10.22 0.09 -6.28
CA GLY A 24 9.79 -0.90 -5.29
C GLY A 24 9.99 -2.35 -5.74
N LYS A 25 10.31 -3.22 -4.77
CA LYS A 25 10.59 -4.64 -5.02
C LYS A 25 9.52 -5.52 -4.41
N LEU A 26 8.99 -6.44 -5.20
CA LEU A 26 8.14 -7.53 -4.72
C LEU A 26 9.00 -8.51 -3.93
N ILE A 27 8.65 -8.74 -2.67
CA ILE A 27 9.40 -9.62 -1.75
C ILE A 27 8.58 -10.81 -1.26
N GLU A 28 7.47 -11.13 -1.93
CA GLU A 28 6.56 -12.22 -1.54
C GLU A 28 7.27 -13.56 -1.35
N HIS A 29 8.28 -13.87 -2.17
CA HIS A 29 9.06 -15.11 -2.12
C HIS A 29 9.95 -15.24 -0.88
N LEU A 30 10.21 -14.15 -0.17
CA LEU A 30 11.01 -14.14 1.06
C LEU A 30 10.14 -14.15 2.32
N SER A 31 8.84 -13.92 2.17
CA SER A 31 7.92 -13.75 3.30
C SER A 31 7.26 -15.07 3.68
N ALA A 32 7.13 -15.31 5.00
CA ALA A 32 6.28 -16.38 5.53
C ALA A 32 4.80 -16.21 5.12
N PHE A 33 4.40 -14.99 4.73
CA PHE A 33 3.06 -14.64 4.29
C PHE A 33 3.03 -14.18 2.82
N ALA A 34 3.63 -14.96 1.92
CA ALA A 34 3.74 -14.66 0.49
C ALA A 34 2.46 -14.13 -0.20
N ASN A 35 1.27 -14.59 0.23
CA ASN A 35 -0.02 -14.18 -0.32
C ASN A 35 -0.36 -12.69 -0.10
N GLU A 36 0.40 -11.95 0.70
CA GLU A 36 0.22 -10.51 0.92
C GLU A 36 0.76 -9.65 -0.22
N LYS A 37 1.58 -10.22 -1.12
CA LYS A 37 2.17 -9.53 -2.28
C LYS A 37 2.89 -8.24 -1.88
N GLU A 38 3.67 -8.33 -0.81
CA GLU A 38 4.35 -7.18 -0.22
C GLU A 38 5.36 -6.56 -1.20
N VAL A 39 5.36 -5.22 -1.23
CA VAL A 39 6.31 -4.40 -1.99
C VAL A 39 7.13 -3.58 -1.00
N LEU A 40 8.45 -3.76 -1.01
CA LEU A 40 9.38 -3.00 -0.19
C LEU A 40 9.95 -1.81 -0.98
N LEU A 41 9.93 -0.64 -0.35
CA LEU A 41 10.52 0.60 -0.85
C LEU A 41 11.85 0.87 -0.13
N ARG A 42 12.86 1.36 -0.85
CA ARG A 42 14.18 1.63 -0.26
C ARG A 42 14.08 2.81 0.71
N SER A 43 14.82 2.71 1.82
CA SER A 43 15.01 3.86 2.71
C SER A 43 15.60 5.05 1.93
N GLY A 44 15.05 6.24 2.15
CA GLY A 44 15.44 7.46 1.45
C GLY A 44 14.75 7.70 0.10
N SER A 45 13.87 6.79 -0.37
CA SER A 45 13.00 7.07 -1.52
C SER A 45 12.16 8.33 -1.27
N LYS A 46 12.06 9.17 -2.29
CA LYS A 46 11.33 10.43 -2.23
C LYS A 46 10.02 10.31 -3.00
N PHE A 47 8.98 10.91 -2.44
CA PHE A 47 7.64 10.86 -3.03
C PHE A 47 7.06 12.27 -3.10
N LYS A 48 6.43 12.58 -4.23
CA LYS A 48 5.60 13.75 -4.37
C LYS A 48 4.19 13.41 -3.88
N ILE A 49 3.61 14.25 -3.02
CA ILE A 49 2.21 14.16 -2.66
C ILE A 49 1.38 14.67 -3.84
N ILE A 50 0.49 13.83 -4.34
CA ILE A 50 -0.40 14.15 -5.46
C ILE A 50 -1.77 14.60 -4.94
N GLU A 51 -2.28 13.92 -3.90
CA GLU A 51 -3.61 14.18 -3.37
C GLU A 51 -3.70 13.74 -1.91
N ILE A 52 -4.48 14.48 -1.11
CA ILE A 52 -4.88 14.11 0.25
C ILE A 52 -6.40 14.23 0.34
N ILE A 53 -7.08 13.12 0.63
CA ILE A 53 -8.53 13.08 0.89
C ILE A 53 -8.74 12.75 2.36
N ARG A 54 -9.61 13.50 3.03
CA ARG A 54 -10.02 13.25 4.41
C ARG A 54 -11.51 12.92 4.47
N THR A 55 -11.87 11.84 5.15
CA THR A 55 -13.26 11.43 5.37
C THR A 55 -13.38 10.80 6.75
N ASP A 56 -14.23 11.34 7.61
CA ASP A 56 -14.53 10.77 8.95
C ASP A 56 -13.29 10.42 9.80
N GLY A 57 -12.27 11.27 9.75
CA GLY A 57 -11.00 11.05 10.49
C GLY A 57 -10.02 10.09 9.81
N HIS A 58 -10.40 9.49 8.69
CA HIS A 58 -9.53 8.70 7.83
C HIS A 58 -8.88 9.57 6.74
N TYR A 59 -7.65 9.25 6.39
CA TYR A 59 -6.87 9.90 5.35
C TYR A 59 -6.54 8.90 4.24
N LYS A 60 -6.70 9.34 3.00
CA LYS A 60 -6.19 8.66 1.82
C LYS A 60 -5.20 9.59 1.12
N ILE A 61 -3.95 9.16 1.03
CA ILE A 61 -2.83 9.96 0.51
C ILE A 61 -2.30 9.29 -0.74
N LYS A 62 -2.38 9.98 -1.89
CA LYS A 62 -1.79 9.52 -3.15
C LYS A 62 -0.38 10.09 -3.29
N LEU A 63 0.57 9.19 -3.55
CA LEU A 63 2.00 9.48 -3.67
C LEU A 63 2.51 8.99 -5.03
N GLU A 64 3.41 9.75 -5.65
CA GLU A 64 4.18 9.30 -6.81
C GLU A 64 5.67 9.37 -6.49
N GLU A 65 6.39 8.28 -6.76
CA GLU A 65 7.84 8.25 -6.59
C GLU A 65 8.53 9.21 -7.57
N ILE A 66 9.46 10.00 -7.05
CA ILE A 66 10.24 10.98 -7.82
C ILE A 66 11.36 10.25 -8.55
#